data_AF-A0A2S2NWD2-F1
#
_entry.id   AF-A0A2S2NWD2-F1
#
_cell.length_a   1.000
_cell.length_b   1.000
_cell.length_c   1.000
_cell.angle_alpha   90.00
_cell.angle_beta   90.00
_cell.angle_gamma   90.00
#
_symmetry.space_group_name_H-M   'P 1'
#
loop_
_entity.id
_entity.type
_entity.pdbx_description
1 polymer ?
#
loop_
_entity_poly.entity_id
_entity_poly.type
_entity_poly.pdbx_seq_one_letter_code
_entity_poly.pdbx_strand_id
1 'polypeptide(L)'
;MVKAGKSFNIFYTKMIHVTCIVHAFHQVAEQIRGHYSKVDKIIANVKKVFCKSPYRINCFKEKAPLLSLPPQPIITRWGTWLKAAIYYCDNYELIRDIITSFDEKDSISVENSQKYLSDPDVASNLVYIKSNFGFLPDVITRLEAKNMPLSDGIKIIENAYLKLSQTTGSVGKLVQRKLDDVLAKNNGYKTLNIISKILNGEITSMDGLPEDLKANELLFFKYAPLTSVDVERSFSTYKTLLADNRHSFQVENMRKYLVVQCSSKGR
;
A
#
# COMPACT_ATOMS: atom_id res chain seq x y z
N MET A 1 -5.00 -2.66 16.90
CA MET A 1 -4.09 -3.83 16.99
C MET A 1 -3.08 -3.71 18.11
N VAL A 2 -2.25 -2.65 18.19
CA VAL A 2 -1.17 -2.54 19.20
C VAL A 2 -1.64 -2.75 20.65
N LYS A 3 -2.73 -2.10 21.09
CA LYS A 3 -3.25 -2.27 22.47
C LYS A 3 -3.66 -3.71 22.76
N ALA A 4 -4.38 -4.35 21.83
CA ALA A 4 -4.78 -5.75 21.94
C ALA A 4 -3.55 -6.69 21.95
N GLY A 5 -2.58 -6.45 21.07
CA GLY A 5 -1.31 -7.19 21.04
C GLY A 5 -0.57 -7.15 22.38
N LYS A 6 -0.51 -5.98 23.02
CA LYS A 6 0.06 -5.84 24.37
C LYS A 6 -0.70 -6.65 25.42
N SER A 7 -2.03 -6.66 25.37
CA SER A 7 -2.86 -7.47 26.28
C SER A 7 -2.66 -8.97 26.08
N PHE A 8 -2.55 -9.43 24.83
CA PHE A 8 -2.29 -10.84 24.54
C PHE A 8 -0.90 -11.29 24.97
N ASN A 9 0.08 -10.39 24.96
CA ASN A 9 1.44 -10.71 25.38
C ASN A 9 1.55 -11.15 26.85
N ILE A 10 0.56 -10.79 27.68
CA ILE A 10 0.47 -11.25 29.08
C ILE A 10 0.20 -12.77 29.15
N PHE A 11 -0.59 -13.29 28.22
CA PHE A 11 -0.96 -14.71 28.17
C PHE A 11 -0.04 -15.53 27.28
N TYR A 12 0.56 -14.89 26.27
CA TYR A 12 1.44 -15.52 25.29
C TYR A 12 2.78 -14.77 25.27
N THR A 13 3.61 -15.01 26.27
CA THR A 13 4.86 -14.28 26.50
C THR A 13 5.88 -14.41 25.36
N LYS A 14 5.83 -15.52 24.63
CA LYS A 14 6.64 -15.79 23.42
C LYS A 14 6.11 -15.16 22.13
N MET A 15 4.92 -14.55 22.17
CA MET A 15 4.29 -13.99 20.98
C MET A 15 4.93 -12.64 20.63
N ILE A 16 5.47 -12.54 19.43
CA ILE A 16 5.99 -11.26 18.90
C ILE A 16 4.87 -10.58 18.12
N HIS A 17 4.28 -9.53 18.71
CA HIS A 17 3.29 -8.72 18.00
C HIS A 17 3.96 -7.73 17.03
N VAL A 18 3.70 -7.89 15.74
CA VAL A 18 4.20 -7.03 14.66
C VAL A 18 3.04 -6.25 14.05
N THR A 19 3.22 -4.94 13.85
CA THR A 19 2.27 -4.17 13.03
C THR A 19 2.58 -4.36 11.54
N CYS A 20 1.55 -4.41 10.70
CA CYS A 20 1.69 -4.65 9.27
C CYS A 20 2.73 -3.73 8.61
N ILE A 21 3.81 -4.31 8.06
CA ILE A 21 4.83 -3.54 7.35
C ILE A 21 4.26 -2.90 6.08
N VAL A 22 3.34 -3.57 5.38
CA VAL A 22 2.72 -2.99 4.17
C VAL A 22 1.90 -1.75 4.52
N HIS A 23 1.23 -1.76 5.68
CA HIS A 23 0.55 -0.56 6.17
C HIS A 23 1.54 0.57 6.49
N ALA A 24 2.75 0.26 6.99
CA ALA A 24 3.80 1.26 7.18
C ALA A 24 4.21 1.90 5.85
N PHE A 25 4.49 1.11 4.80
CA PHE A 25 4.76 1.63 3.45
C PHE A 25 3.58 2.38 2.84
N HIS A 26 2.34 1.98 3.15
CA HIS A 26 1.17 2.74 2.74
C HIS A 26 1.12 4.13 3.39
N GLN A 27 1.44 4.26 4.69
CA GLN A 27 1.55 5.58 5.34
C GLN A 27 2.65 6.44 4.71
N VAL A 28 3.73 5.83 4.23
CA VAL A 28 4.78 6.52 3.46
C VAL A 28 4.23 7.00 2.12
N ALA A 29 3.46 6.17 1.41
CA ALA A 29 2.77 6.57 0.17
C ALA A 29 1.77 7.72 0.39
N GLU A 30 1.03 7.72 1.50
CA GLU A 30 0.13 8.82 1.86
C GLU A 30 0.89 10.10 2.19
N GLN A 31 2.07 9.99 2.83
CA GLN A 31 2.94 11.14 3.05
C GLN A 31 3.40 11.75 1.73
N ILE A 32 3.80 10.91 0.76
CA ILE A 32 4.16 11.37 -0.60
C ILE A 32 2.97 12.10 -1.22
N ARG A 33 1.79 11.46 -1.25
CA ARG A 33 0.56 12.05 -1.81
C ARG A 33 0.24 13.41 -1.20
N GLY A 34 0.38 13.56 0.12
CA GLY A 34 0.12 14.80 0.85
C GLY A 34 0.98 15.98 0.39
N HIS A 35 2.18 15.75 -0.16
CA HIS A 35 3.05 16.80 -0.69
C HIS A 35 2.72 17.22 -2.13
N TYR A 36 1.95 16.42 -2.87
CA TYR A 36 1.66 16.66 -4.29
C TYR A 36 0.17 16.89 -4.54
N SER A 37 -0.38 17.92 -3.91
CA SER A 37 -1.82 18.25 -3.99
C SER A 37 -2.31 18.50 -5.42
N LYS A 38 -1.51 19.13 -6.30
CA LYS A 38 -1.86 19.34 -7.72
C LYS A 38 -1.97 18.01 -8.48
N VAL A 39 -1.03 17.09 -8.26
CA VAL A 39 -1.05 15.74 -8.85
C VAL A 39 -2.27 14.95 -8.34
N ASP A 40 -2.54 15.01 -7.04
CA ASP A 40 -3.71 14.37 -6.43
C ASP A 40 -5.02 14.89 -7.05
N LYS A 41 -5.13 16.20 -7.26
CA LYS A 41 -6.28 16.82 -7.92
C LYS A 41 -6.43 16.39 -9.38
N ILE A 42 -5.35 16.21 -10.13
CA ILE A 42 -5.43 15.70 -11.51
C ILE A 42 -5.96 14.28 -11.51
N ILE A 43 -5.35 13.39 -10.72
CA ILE A 43 -5.76 11.99 -10.64
C ILE A 43 -7.25 11.89 -10.24
N ALA A 44 -7.71 12.74 -9.32
CA ALA A 44 -9.09 12.80 -8.89
C ALA A 44 -10.06 13.37 -9.95
N ASN A 45 -9.68 14.42 -10.69
CA ASN A 45 -10.56 15.08 -11.67
C ASN A 45 -10.61 14.36 -13.01
N VAL A 46 -9.47 13.91 -13.54
CA VAL A 46 -9.43 13.16 -14.81
C VAL A 46 -10.22 11.85 -14.69
N LYS A 47 -10.19 11.19 -13.52
CA LYS A 47 -11.11 10.09 -13.22
C LYS A 47 -12.58 10.46 -13.45
N LYS A 48 -13.00 11.65 -13.00
CA LYS A 48 -14.39 12.13 -13.14
C LYS A 48 -14.73 12.49 -14.58
N VAL A 49 -13.75 12.92 -15.39
CA VAL A 49 -13.97 13.24 -16.82
C VAL A 49 -14.52 12.02 -17.56
N PHE A 50 -13.95 10.84 -17.32
CA PHE A 50 -14.37 9.59 -17.98
C PHE A 50 -15.48 8.84 -17.23
N CYS A 51 -15.79 9.22 -15.99
CA CYS A 51 -16.79 8.52 -15.19
C CYS A 51 -18.19 8.71 -15.79
N LYS A 52 -18.81 7.60 -16.22
CA LYS A 52 -20.17 7.58 -16.80
C LYS A 52 -20.34 8.44 -18.06
N SER A 53 -19.27 8.67 -18.83
CA SER A 53 -19.34 9.37 -20.13
C SER A 53 -18.88 8.46 -21.27
N PRO A 54 -19.81 7.75 -21.94
CA PRO A 54 -19.48 6.87 -23.07
C PRO A 54 -18.74 7.63 -24.19
N TYR A 55 -19.19 8.85 -24.49
CA TYR A 55 -18.56 9.72 -25.50
C TYR A 55 -17.07 9.96 -25.22
N ARG A 56 -16.73 10.43 -24.00
CA ARG A 56 -15.33 10.72 -23.64
C ARG A 56 -14.47 9.46 -23.56
N ILE A 57 -15.06 8.34 -23.12
CA ILE A 57 -14.38 7.03 -23.13
C ILE A 57 -14.07 6.61 -24.57
N ASN A 58 -15.00 6.77 -25.51
CA ASN A 58 -14.79 6.43 -26.91
C ASN A 58 -13.71 7.32 -27.53
N CYS A 59 -13.77 8.64 -27.31
CA CYS A 59 -12.73 9.56 -27.76
C CYS A 59 -11.34 9.18 -27.21
N PHE A 60 -11.25 8.78 -25.93
CA PHE A 60 -10.01 8.26 -25.37
C PHE A 60 -9.52 7.01 -26.10
N LYS A 61 -10.39 6.03 -26.33
CA LYS A 61 -10.04 4.78 -27.02
C LYS A 61 -9.67 4.99 -28.49
N GLU A 62 -10.25 5.97 -29.17
CA GLU A 62 -9.89 6.33 -30.55
C GLU A 62 -8.50 6.96 -30.62
N LYS A 63 -8.19 7.88 -29.69
CA LYS A 63 -6.88 8.56 -29.63
C LYS A 63 -5.77 7.71 -29.02
N ALA A 64 -6.12 6.77 -28.15
CA ALA A 64 -5.19 5.93 -27.40
C ALA A 64 -5.68 4.47 -27.33
N PRO A 65 -5.77 3.75 -28.46
CA PRO A 65 -6.41 2.42 -28.52
C PRO A 65 -5.69 1.34 -27.71
N LEU A 66 -4.36 1.47 -27.57
CA LEU A 66 -3.53 0.52 -26.82
C LEU A 66 -3.43 0.84 -25.32
N LEU A 67 -3.93 1.99 -24.89
CA LEU A 67 -3.80 2.45 -23.52
C LEU A 67 -5.08 2.15 -22.72
N SER A 68 -4.93 1.57 -21.54
CA SER A 68 -6.05 1.43 -20.61
C SER A 68 -6.50 2.81 -20.10
N LEU A 69 -7.77 2.99 -19.78
CA LEU A 69 -8.23 4.22 -19.14
C LEU A 69 -7.43 4.54 -17.87
N PRO A 70 -7.28 5.83 -17.51
CA PRO A 70 -6.52 6.22 -16.33
C PRO A 70 -6.96 5.45 -15.07
N PRO A 71 -6.01 4.85 -14.33
CA PRO A 71 -6.33 4.00 -13.20
C PRO A 71 -7.00 4.83 -12.11
N GLN A 72 -7.94 4.21 -11.42
CA GLN A 72 -8.62 4.82 -10.30
C GLN A 72 -7.95 4.40 -9.00
N PRO A 73 -7.36 5.34 -8.23
CA PRO A 73 -6.88 5.02 -6.90
C PRO A 73 -8.04 4.50 -6.06
N ILE A 74 -7.79 3.41 -5.35
CA ILE A 74 -8.74 2.82 -4.41
C ILE A 74 -8.17 3.12 -3.04
N ILE A 75 -8.86 3.94 -2.26
CA ILE A 75 -8.41 4.40 -0.93
C ILE A 75 -8.05 3.20 -0.03
N THR A 76 -8.81 2.11 -0.15
CA THR A 76 -8.59 0.88 0.63
C THR A 76 -7.54 -0.07 0.05
N ARG A 77 -6.95 0.21 -1.12
CA ARG A 77 -5.87 -0.60 -1.70
C ARG A 77 -4.56 0.18 -1.75
N TRP A 78 -3.56 -0.35 -1.07
CA TRP A 78 -2.27 0.28 -0.86
C TRP A 78 -1.49 0.48 -2.18
N GLY A 79 -0.79 1.60 -2.29
CA GLY A 79 0.05 1.93 -3.45
C GLY A 79 -0.69 2.28 -4.74
N THR A 80 -2.04 2.24 -4.77
CA THR A 80 -2.80 2.52 -6.01
C THR A 80 -2.66 3.96 -6.50
N TRP A 81 -2.50 4.93 -5.59
CA TRP A 81 -2.25 6.32 -5.97
C TRP A 81 -0.89 6.48 -6.65
N LEU A 82 0.16 5.83 -6.15
CA LEU A 82 1.48 5.86 -6.78
C LEU A 82 1.45 5.19 -8.16
N LYS A 83 0.74 4.06 -8.31
CA LYS A 83 0.52 3.43 -9.63
C LYS A 83 -0.17 4.40 -10.60
N ALA A 84 -1.15 5.17 -10.12
CA ALA A 84 -1.77 6.21 -10.94
C ALA A 84 -0.78 7.31 -11.32
N ALA A 85 -0.02 7.86 -10.37
CA ALA A 85 1.00 8.87 -10.66
C ALA A 85 2.02 8.40 -11.70
N ILE A 86 2.48 7.15 -11.62
CA ILE A 86 3.37 6.55 -12.62
C ILE A 86 2.70 6.52 -14.00
N TYR A 87 1.46 6.02 -14.07
CA TYR A 87 0.69 6.00 -15.32
C TYR A 87 0.53 7.39 -15.95
N TYR A 88 0.26 8.43 -15.14
CA TYR A 88 0.16 9.80 -15.64
C TYR A 88 1.52 10.33 -16.10
N CYS A 89 2.60 9.99 -15.42
CA CYS A 89 3.95 10.37 -15.85
C CYS A 89 4.31 9.73 -17.20
N ASP A 90 3.93 8.47 -17.41
CA ASP A 90 4.23 7.71 -18.63
C ASP A 90 3.47 8.22 -19.85
N ASN A 91 2.27 8.77 -19.63
CA ASN A 91 1.32 9.12 -20.69
C ASN A 91 0.91 10.59 -20.62
N TYR A 92 1.75 11.45 -20.03
CA TYR A 92 1.37 12.83 -19.66
C TYR A 92 0.88 13.64 -20.85
N GLU A 93 1.67 13.70 -21.92
CA GLU A 93 1.38 14.47 -23.13
C GLU A 93 0.07 13.99 -23.78
N LEU A 94 -0.08 12.67 -23.96
CA LEU A 94 -1.27 12.07 -24.56
C LEU A 94 -2.54 12.36 -23.75
N ILE A 95 -2.47 12.21 -22.42
CA ILE A 95 -3.60 12.51 -21.53
C ILE A 95 -3.94 14.00 -21.59
N ARG A 96 -2.94 14.87 -21.57
CA ARG A 96 -3.13 16.32 -21.69
C ARG A 96 -3.87 16.64 -23.00
N ASP A 97 -3.42 16.11 -24.12
CA ASP A 97 -4.00 16.40 -25.43
C ASP A 97 -5.45 15.87 -25.55
N ILE A 98 -5.74 14.70 -24.98
CA ILE A 98 -7.12 14.19 -24.92
C ILE A 98 -8.00 15.10 -24.07
N ILE A 99 -7.56 15.49 -22.88
CA ILE A 99 -8.35 16.30 -21.95
C ILE A 99 -8.57 17.72 -22.50
N THR A 100 -7.56 18.32 -23.13
CA THR A 100 -7.66 19.64 -23.77
C THR A 100 -8.58 19.63 -24.99
N SER A 101 -8.84 18.47 -25.61
CA SER A 101 -9.76 18.36 -26.74
C SER A 101 -11.25 18.39 -26.37
N PHE A 102 -11.58 18.31 -25.08
CA PHE A 102 -12.96 18.45 -24.60
C PHE A 102 -13.29 19.92 -24.32
N ASP A 103 -14.57 20.31 -24.45
CA ASP A 103 -15.00 21.66 -24.08
C ASP A 103 -14.93 21.82 -22.55
N GLU A 104 -14.22 22.87 -22.10
CA GLU A 104 -14.09 23.22 -20.69
C GLU A 104 -15.46 23.39 -20.00
N LYS A 105 -16.46 23.86 -20.76
CA LYS A 105 -17.81 24.13 -20.27
C LYS A 105 -18.67 22.88 -20.13
N ASP A 106 -18.24 21.75 -20.72
CA ASP A 106 -19.00 20.50 -20.64
C ASP A 106 -19.13 19.99 -19.20
N SER A 107 -18.12 20.24 -18.35
CA SER A 107 -18.19 19.87 -16.93
C SER A 107 -17.04 20.47 -16.11
N ILE A 108 -17.33 20.74 -14.84
CA ILE A 108 -16.36 21.20 -13.83
C ILE A 108 -15.12 20.28 -13.75
N SER A 109 -15.26 18.97 -13.99
CA SER A 109 -14.13 18.05 -13.99
C SER A 109 -13.20 18.23 -15.18
N VAL A 110 -13.73 18.61 -16.35
CA VAL A 110 -12.93 18.92 -17.55
C VAL A 110 -12.18 20.23 -17.34
N GLU A 111 -12.89 21.29 -16.98
CA GLU A 111 -12.31 22.62 -16.64
C GLU A 111 -11.16 22.48 -15.64
N ASN A 112 -11.39 21.80 -14.50
CA ASN A 112 -10.35 21.60 -13.51
C ASN A 112 -9.18 20.75 -14.02
N SER A 113 -9.46 19.69 -14.80
CA SER A 113 -8.39 18.84 -15.34
C SER A 113 -7.49 19.63 -16.30
N GLN A 114 -8.07 20.42 -17.20
CA GLN A 114 -7.33 21.30 -18.11
C GLN A 114 -6.50 22.32 -17.34
N LYS A 115 -7.10 23.01 -16.36
CA LYS A 115 -6.40 23.98 -15.51
C LYS A 115 -5.15 23.39 -14.86
N TYR A 116 -5.24 22.20 -14.25
CA TYR A 116 -4.10 21.60 -13.57
C TYR A 116 -3.09 20.97 -14.55
N LEU A 117 -3.52 20.45 -15.71
CA LEU A 117 -2.61 19.89 -16.70
C LEU A 117 -1.80 20.96 -17.47
N SER A 118 -2.29 22.19 -17.49
CA SER A 118 -1.55 23.35 -18.00
C SER A 118 -0.49 23.88 -17.03
N ASP A 119 -0.49 23.40 -15.78
CA ASP A 119 0.47 23.83 -14.76
C ASP A 119 1.83 23.13 -14.96
N PRO A 120 2.92 23.86 -15.24
CA PRO A 120 4.22 23.27 -15.54
C PRO A 120 4.82 22.49 -14.35
N ASP A 121 4.40 22.80 -13.12
CA ASP A 121 4.87 22.10 -11.92
C ASP A 121 4.41 20.63 -11.93
N VAL A 122 3.26 20.34 -12.53
CA VAL A 122 2.66 18.99 -12.49
C VAL A 122 3.55 17.98 -13.20
N ALA A 123 4.00 18.30 -14.42
CA ALA A 123 4.87 17.42 -15.18
C ALA A 123 6.17 17.13 -14.41
N SER A 124 6.80 18.18 -13.89
CA SER A 124 8.03 18.08 -13.08
C SER A 124 7.82 17.26 -11.80
N ASN A 125 6.68 17.45 -11.12
CA ASN A 125 6.32 16.69 -9.93
C ASN A 125 6.08 15.21 -10.24
N LEU A 126 5.38 14.89 -11.33
CA LEU A 126 5.17 13.51 -11.78
C LEU A 126 6.49 12.81 -12.09
N VAL A 127 7.42 13.48 -12.77
CA VAL A 127 8.77 12.97 -13.05
C VAL A 127 9.52 12.68 -11.76
N TYR A 128 9.49 13.61 -10.79
CA TYR A 128 10.14 13.39 -9.51
C TYR A 128 9.50 12.23 -8.73
N ILE A 129 8.17 12.12 -8.70
CA ILE A 129 7.45 11.02 -8.03
C ILE A 129 7.83 9.68 -8.65
N LYS A 130 7.76 9.55 -9.98
CA LYS A 130 8.09 8.31 -10.68
C LYS A 130 9.55 7.92 -10.45
N SER A 131 10.47 8.86 -10.59
CA SER A 131 11.92 8.60 -10.49
C SER A 131 12.34 8.15 -9.09
N ASN A 132 11.77 8.75 -8.03
CA ASN A 132 12.21 8.52 -6.66
C ASN A 132 11.32 7.55 -5.88
N PHE A 133 10.04 7.42 -6.23
CA PHE A 133 9.06 6.63 -5.47
C PHE A 133 8.36 5.55 -6.33
N GLY A 134 8.68 5.47 -7.63
CA GLY A 134 8.05 4.54 -8.56
C GLY A 134 8.23 3.05 -8.23
N PHE A 135 9.23 2.71 -7.41
CA PHE A 135 9.48 1.34 -6.97
C PHE A 135 8.59 0.89 -5.78
N LEU A 136 7.98 1.82 -5.05
CA LEU A 136 7.20 1.52 -3.85
C LEU A 136 5.97 0.63 -4.12
N PRO A 137 5.20 0.80 -5.21
CA PRO A 137 4.11 -0.11 -5.54
C PRO A 137 4.54 -1.57 -5.68
N ASP A 138 5.73 -1.84 -6.21
CA ASP A 138 6.25 -3.19 -6.37
C ASP A 138 6.72 -3.75 -5.02
N VAL A 139 7.34 -2.93 -4.18
CA VAL A 139 7.68 -3.30 -2.79
C VAL A 139 6.43 -3.71 -2.01
N ILE A 140 5.37 -2.90 -2.09
CA ILE A 140 4.07 -3.19 -1.47
C ILE A 140 3.54 -4.54 -2.00
N THR A 141 3.48 -4.71 -3.31
CA THR A 141 2.94 -5.92 -3.95
C THR A 141 3.73 -7.17 -3.55
N ARG A 142 5.06 -7.09 -3.49
CA ARG A 142 5.91 -8.21 -3.07
C ARG A 142 5.71 -8.56 -1.60
N LEU A 143 5.58 -7.57 -0.71
CA LEU A 143 5.34 -7.81 0.71
C LEU A 143 3.92 -8.33 1.00
N GLU A 144 2.96 -8.11 0.10
CA GLU A 144 1.63 -8.72 0.17
C GLU A 144 1.63 -10.22 -0.21
N ALA A 145 2.71 -10.74 -0.80
CA ALA A 145 2.80 -12.15 -1.18
C ALA A 145 2.79 -13.08 0.04
N LYS A 146 2.13 -14.23 -0.12
CA LYS A 146 2.02 -15.25 0.94
C LYS A 146 3.24 -16.16 0.97
N ASN A 147 3.49 -16.78 2.12
CA ASN A 147 4.52 -17.82 2.31
C ASN A 147 5.95 -17.34 1.99
N MET A 148 6.23 -16.05 2.13
CA MET A 148 7.57 -15.51 1.96
C MET A 148 8.44 -15.85 3.19
N PRO A 149 9.69 -16.32 3.00
CA PRO A 149 10.66 -16.42 4.09
C PRO A 149 10.89 -15.07 4.77
N LEU A 150 11.05 -15.08 6.10
CA LEU A 150 11.27 -13.86 6.88
C LEU A 150 12.46 -13.03 6.36
N SER A 151 13.55 -13.72 6.00
CA SER A 151 14.77 -13.10 5.48
C SER A 151 14.56 -12.39 4.14
N ASP A 152 13.77 -12.95 3.24
CA ASP A 152 13.45 -12.31 1.96
C ASP A 152 12.58 -11.07 2.15
N GLY A 153 11.63 -11.14 3.08
CA GLY A 153 10.80 -10.00 3.46
C GLY A 153 11.63 -8.85 4.03
N ILE A 154 12.57 -9.15 4.94
CA ILE A 154 13.49 -8.14 5.50
C ILE A 154 14.37 -7.54 4.41
N LYS A 155 14.94 -8.34 3.51
CA LYS A 155 15.74 -7.83 2.38
C LYS A 155 14.95 -6.87 1.49
N ILE A 156 13.65 -7.13 1.26
CA ILE A 156 12.80 -6.20 0.50
C ILE A 156 12.67 -4.86 1.23
N ILE A 157 12.46 -4.89 2.55
CA ILE A 157 12.33 -3.69 3.39
C ILE A 157 13.64 -2.90 3.42
N GLU A 158 14.77 -3.57 3.62
CA GLU A 158 16.10 -2.94 3.65
C GLU A 158 16.46 -2.31 2.31
N ASN A 159 16.20 -3.00 1.19
CA ASN A 159 16.39 -2.42 -0.14
C ASN A 159 15.52 -1.19 -0.38
N ALA A 160 14.26 -1.21 0.07
CA ALA A 160 13.36 -0.07 -0.02
C ALA A 160 13.82 1.10 0.86
N TYR A 161 14.33 0.80 2.06
CA TYR A 161 14.91 1.77 2.98
C TYR A 161 16.13 2.46 2.36
N LEU A 162 17.06 1.69 1.79
CA LEU A 162 18.24 2.23 1.13
C LEU A 162 17.87 3.16 -0.04
N LYS A 163 16.93 2.75 -0.89
CA LYS A 163 16.46 3.58 -2.00
C LYS A 163 15.83 4.90 -1.52
N LEU A 164 15.03 4.88 -0.45
CA LEU A 164 14.44 6.10 0.12
C LEU A 164 15.49 7.00 0.78
N SER A 165 16.52 6.42 1.40
CA SER A 165 17.60 7.19 2.02
C SER A 165 18.46 7.95 1.00
N GLN A 166 18.51 7.45 -0.24
CA GLN A 166 19.22 8.07 -1.36
C GLN A 166 18.39 9.17 -2.05
N THR A 167 17.08 9.24 -1.79
CA THR A 167 16.20 10.25 -2.40
C THR A 167 16.56 11.65 -1.91
N THR A 168 16.99 12.50 -2.82
CA THR A 168 17.35 13.90 -2.54
C THR A 168 16.11 14.81 -2.56
N GLY A 169 16.20 16.00 -1.95
CA GLY A 169 15.11 16.99 -1.91
C GLY A 169 14.35 17.04 -0.58
N SER A 170 13.58 18.11 -0.38
CA SER A 170 12.83 18.35 0.86
C SER A 170 11.78 17.27 1.13
N VAL A 171 11.04 16.86 0.08
CA VAL A 171 10.03 15.79 0.16
C VAL A 171 10.70 14.44 0.44
N GLY A 172 11.80 14.10 -0.25
CA GLY A 172 12.59 12.90 0.02
C GLY A 172 12.98 12.76 1.49
N LYS A 173 13.53 13.82 2.09
CA LYS A 173 13.89 13.85 3.52
C LYS A 173 12.68 13.70 4.46
N LEU A 174 11.51 14.22 4.09
CA LEU A 174 10.28 14.06 4.87
C LEU A 174 9.74 12.64 4.78
N VAL A 175 9.83 12.02 3.60
CA VAL A 175 9.41 10.64 3.33
C VAL A 175 10.30 9.64 4.07
N GLN A 176 11.63 9.85 4.03
CA GLN A 176 12.58 9.04 4.80
C GLN A 176 12.30 9.10 6.31
N ARG A 177 12.15 10.32 6.86
CA ARG A 177 11.79 10.49 8.28
C ARG A 177 10.49 9.80 8.63
N LYS A 178 9.49 9.86 7.75
CA LYS A 178 8.22 9.15 7.95
C LYS A 178 8.44 7.63 7.99
N LEU A 179 9.30 7.07 7.14
CA LEU A 179 9.66 5.66 7.18
C LEU A 179 10.37 5.29 8.49
N ASP A 180 11.33 6.10 8.92
CA ASP A 180 12.05 5.90 10.19
C ASP A 180 11.06 5.85 11.37
N ASP A 181 10.13 6.82 11.44
CA ASP A 181 9.13 6.90 12.49
C ASP A 181 8.20 5.68 12.56
N VAL A 182 7.74 5.18 11.40
CA VAL A 182 6.81 4.04 11.36
C VAL A 182 7.51 2.72 11.69
N LEU A 183 8.76 2.54 11.24
CA LEU A 183 9.55 1.35 11.56
C LEU A 183 10.04 1.37 13.01
N ALA A 184 10.44 2.54 13.54
CA ALA A 184 10.90 2.68 14.92
C ALA A 184 9.80 2.32 15.94
N LYS A 185 8.52 2.61 15.63
CA LYS A 185 7.36 2.24 16.46
C LYS A 185 7.02 0.75 16.40
N ASN A 186 7.55 0.00 15.44
CA ASN A 186 7.27 -1.42 15.25
C ASN A 186 8.32 -2.28 15.98
N ASN A 187 8.20 -2.40 17.30
CA ASN A 187 9.15 -3.19 18.09
C ASN A 187 9.20 -4.66 17.68
N GLY A 188 8.06 -5.25 17.31
CA GLY A 188 8.03 -6.64 16.82
C GLY A 188 8.85 -6.82 15.55
N TYR A 189 8.84 -5.85 14.62
CA TYR A 189 9.71 -5.88 13.45
C TYR A 189 11.19 -5.88 13.82
N LYS A 190 11.61 -5.10 14.82
CA LYS A 190 13.00 -5.10 15.31
C LYS A 190 13.40 -6.47 15.85
N THR A 191 12.55 -7.09 16.67
CA THR A 191 12.78 -8.44 17.20
C THR A 191 12.86 -9.47 16.07
N LEU A 192 11.94 -9.43 15.09
CA LEU A 192 12.00 -10.33 13.93
C LEU A 192 13.25 -10.10 13.07
N ASN A 193 13.75 -8.88 12.97
CA ASN A 193 15.00 -8.60 12.26
C ASN A 193 16.19 -9.29 12.94
N ILE A 194 16.28 -9.21 14.27
CA ILE A 194 17.30 -9.93 15.05
C ILE A 194 17.19 -11.44 14.82
N ILE A 195 15.97 -11.99 14.93
CA ILE A 195 15.74 -13.43 14.69
C ILE A 195 16.17 -13.84 13.28
N SER A 196 15.82 -13.06 12.26
CA SER A 196 16.23 -13.33 10.88
C SER A 196 17.75 -13.34 10.71
N LYS A 197 18.46 -12.39 11.35
CA LYS A 197 19.92 -12.34 11.32
C LYS A 197 20.56 -13.55 11.98
N ILE A 198 19.99 -14.03 13.10
CA ILE A 198 20.43 -15.28 13.74
C ILE A 198 20.21 -16.47 12.81
N LEU A 199 19.01 -16.58 12.21
CA LEU A 199 18.66 -17.68 11.30
C LEU A 199 19.54 -17.72 10.03
N ASN A 200 20.06 -16.56 9.59
CA ASN A 200 20.98 -16.46 8.46
C ASN A 200 22.47 -16.60 8.86
N GLY A 201 22.78 -16.70 10.16
CA GLY A 201 24.15 -16.77 10.66
C GLY A 201 24.92 -15.44 10.63
N GLU A 202 24.22 -14.30 10.54
CA GLU A 202 24.82 -12.96 10.51
C GLU A 202 25.20 -12.46 11.92
N ILE A 203 24.48 -12.90 12.95
CA ILE A 203 24.75 -12.58 14.35
C ILE A 203 24.63 -13.83 15.22
N THR A 204 25.37 -13.86 16.33
CA THR A 204 25.41 -14.98 17.28
C THR A 204 24.77 -14.66 18.63
N SER A 205 24.60 -13.38 18.96
CA SER A 205 23.95 -12.95 20.21
C SER A 205 22.43 -13.03 20.10
N MET A 206 21.78 -13.44 21.20
CA MET A 206 20.32 -13.42 21.37
C MET A 206 19.83 -12.16 22.10
N ASP A 207 20.69 -11.15 22.28
CA ASP A 207 20.34 -9.90 22.93
C ASP A 207 19.17 -9.20 22.20
N GLY A 208 18.19 -8.71 22.98
CA GLY A 208 17.01 -8.03 22.45
C GLY A 208 15.84 -8.94 22.06
N LEU A 209 15.96 -10.26 22.31
CA LEU A 209 14.85 -11.21 22.23
C LEU A 209 14.13 -11.36 23.59
N PRO A 210 12.86 -11.82 23.62
CA PRO A 210 12.18 -12.15 24.87
C PRO A 210 12.94 -13.21 25.67
N GLU A 211 13.08 -13.02 26.99
CA GLU A 211 13.88 -13.90 27.87
C GLU A 211 13.39 -15.36 27.89
N ASP A 212 12.10 -15.57 27.67
CA ASP A 212 11.46 -16.87 27.68
C ASP A 212 11.53 -17.61 26.32
N LEU A 213 12.06 -16.95 25.28
CA LEU A 213 12.20 -17.52 23.94
C LEU A 213 13.48 -18.35 23.83
N LYS A 214 13.34 -19.65 23.56
CA LYS A 214 14.47 -20.58 23.47
C LYS A 214 15.10 -20.61 22.08
N ALA A 215 16.38 -20.98 22.02
CA ALA A 215 17.15 -21.10 20.79
C ALA A 215 16.49 -21.96 19.71
N ASN A 216 15.98 -23.14 20.08
CA ASN A 216 15.31 -24.05 19.16
C ASN A 216 13.96 -23.51 18.65
N GLU A 217 13.34 -22.58 19.37
CA GLU A 217 12.06 -21.97 18.98
C GLU A 217 12.24 -20.90 17.88
N LEU A 218 13.46 -20.36 17.72
CA LEU A 218 13.78 -19.42 16.63
C LEU A 218 13.51 -20.02 15.24
N LEU A 219 13.67 -21.34 15.10
CA LEU A 219 13.41 -22.07 13.85
C LEU A 219 11.96 -21.90 13.37
N PHE A 220 10.99 -21.72 14.28
CA PHE A 220 9.58 -21.52 13.94
C PHE A 220 9.31 -20.15 13.28
N PHE A 221 10.25 -19.21 13.39
CA PHE A 221 10.11 -17.87 12.81
C PHE A 221 10.63 -17.77 11.37
N LYS A 222 11.16 -18.86 10.78
CA LYS A 222 11.69 -18.87 9.40
C LYS A 222 10.70 -18.32 8.36
N TYR A 223 9.40 -18.52 8.59
CA TYR A 223 8.30 -18.03 7.75
C TYR A 223 7.36 -17.09 8.53
N ALA A 224 7.84 -16.43 9.58
CA ALA A 224 7.03 -15.50 10.35
C ALA A 224 6.55 -14.35 9.47
N PRO A 225 5.23 -14.05 9.45
CA PRO A 225 4.70 -13.01 8.59
C PRO A 225 5.09 -11.61 9.11
N LEU A 226 5.61 -10.78 8.20
CA LEU A 226 5.85 -9.35 8.45
C LEU A 226 4.61 -8.48 8.21
N THR A 227 3.55 -9.09 7.68
CA THR A 227 2.38 -8.39 7.17
C THR A 227 1.12 -9.07 7.68
N SER A 228 0.10 -8.27 7.99
CA SER A 228 -1.21 -8.76 8.42
C SER A 228 -2.27 -8.54 7.35
N VAL A 229 -1.87 -8.53 6.07
CA VAL A 229 -2.75 -8.18 4.95
C VAL A 229 -3.95 -9.11 4.87
N ASP A 230 -3.73 -10.42 5.04
CA ASP A 230 -4.79 -11.42 5.05
C ASP A 230 -5.76 -11.20 6.22
N VAL A 231 -5.23 -10.89 7.40
CA VAL A 231 -6.04 -10.60 8.60
C VAL A 231 -6.84 -9.31 8.40
N GLU A 232 -6.24 -8.27 7.85
CA GLU A 232 -6.92 -7.00 7.58
C GLU A 232 -8.01 -7.15 6.53
N ARG A 233 -7.75 -7.93 5.47
CA ARG A 233 -8.75 -8.26 4.44
C ARG A 233 -9.89 -9.12 5.00
N SER A 234 -9.65 -9.91 6.05
CA SER A 234 -10.69 -10.67 6.74
C SER A 234 -11.65 -9.79 7.55
N PHE A 235 -11.21 -8.62 8.05
CA PHE A 235 -12.10 -7.72 8.79
C PHE A 235 -13.26 -7.20 7.95
N SER A 236 -13.05 -6.98 6.64
CA SER A 236 -14.16 -6.66 5.73
C SER A 236 -15.20 -7.78 5.64
N THR A 237 -14.73 -9.04 5.61
CA THR A 237 -15.62 -10.21 5.64
C THR A 237 -16.42 -10.25 6.94
N TYR A 238 -15.74 -10.09 8.08
CA TYR A 238 -16.41 -10.12 9.37
C TYR A 238 -17.38 -8.96 9.54
N LYS A 239 -17.03 -7.77 9.07
CA LYS A 239 -17.94 -6.61 9.07
C LYS A 239 -19.22 -6.90 8.27
N THR A 240 -19.11 -7.56 7.12
CA THR A 240 -20.30 -7.94 6.32
C THR A 240 -21.10 -9.05 7.01
N LEU A 241 -20.43 -10.01 7.67
CA LEU A 241 -21.10 -11.09 8.39
C LEU A 241 -21.86 -10.58 9.62
N LEU A 242 -21.26 -9.65 10.36
CA LEU A 242 -21.75 -9.09 11.62
C LEU A 242 -22.53 -7.77 11.43
N ALA A 243 -22.97 -7.46 10.20
CA ALA A 243 -23.75 -6.26 9.94
C ALA A 243 -25.13 -6.35 10.59
N ASP A 244 -25.62 -5.25 11.16
CA ASP A 244 -26.86 -5.21 11.93
C ASP A 244 -28.08 -5.72 11.15
N ASN A 245 -28.10 -5.54 9.82
CA ASN A 245 -29.18 -6.00 8.94
C ASN A 245 -29.27 -7.53 8.78
N ARG A 246 -28.43 -8.31 9.47
CA ARG A 246 -28.42 -9.78 9.46
C ARG A 246 -29.07 -10.34 10.74
N HIS A 247 -30.38 -10.16 10.88
CA HIS A 247 -31.12 -10.54 12.10
C HIS A 247 -31.47 -12.03 12.23
N SER A 248 -31.18 -12.87 11.23
CA SER A 248 -31.71 -14.25 11.14
C SER A 248 -30.65 -15.35 10.99
N PHE A 249 -29.37 -15.05 11.29
CA PHE A 249 -28.35 -16.10 11.28
C PHE A 249 -28.55 -17.08 12.43
N GLN A 250 -28.93 -18.31 12.10
CA GLN A 250 -28.68 -19.47 12.96
C GLN A 250 -27.17 -19.76 13.00
N VAL A 251 -26.68 -20.34 14.10
CA VAL A 251 -25.24 -20.64 14.29
C VAL A 251 -24.69 -21.50 13.15
N GLU A 252 -25.47 -22.46 12.67
CA GLU A 252 -25.14 -23.35 11.55
C GLU A 252 -25.00 -22.57 10.23
N ASN A 253 -25.85 -21.56 10.02
CA ASN A 253 -25.83 -20.72 8.82
C ASN A 253 -24.63 -19.76 8.85
N MET A 254 -24.29 -19.24 10.03
CA MET A 254 -23.11 -18.40 10.23
C MET A 254 -21.83 -19.17 9.91
N ARG A 255 -21.71 -20.42 10.38
CA ARG A 255 -20.58 -21.31 10.06
C ARG A 255 -20.43 -21.54 8.56
N LYS A 256 -21.53 -21.89 7.87
CA LYS A 256 -21.53 -22.08 6.41
C LYS A 256 -21.11 -20.82 5.67
N TYR A 257 -21.61 -19.65 6.08
CA TYR A 257 -21.25 -18.37 5.47
C TYR A 257 -19.76 -18.03 5.66
N LEU A 258 -19.21 -18.28 6.85
CA LEU A 258 -17.80 -18.06 7.15
C LEU A 258 -16.90 -18.96 6.30
N VAL A 259 -17.25 -20.24 6.14
CA VAL A 259 -16.52 -21.19 5.27
C VAL A 259 -16.55 -20.71 3.81
N VAL A 260 -17.71 -20.34 3.28
CA VAL A 260 -17.84 -19.86 1.88
C VAL A 260 -17.03 -18.58 1.66
N GLN A 261 -17.10 -17.62 2.57
CA GLN A 261 -16.40 -16.34 2.43
C GLN A 261 -14.89 -16.42 2.64
N CYS A 262 -14.41 -17.30 3.52
CA CYS A 262 -12.97 -17.53 3.68
C CYS A 262 -12.39 -18.36 2.54
N SER A 263 -13.17 -19.29 1.96
CA SER A 263 -12.72 -20.13 0.83
C SER A 263 -12.77 -19.39 -0.52
N SER A 264 -13.69 -18.45 -0.70
CA SER A 264 -13.81 -17.70 -1.96
C SER A 264 -12.69 -16.68 -2.20
N LYS A 265 -11.95 -16.30 -1.15
CA LYS A 265 -10.82 -15.35 -1.20
C LYS A 265 -9.46 -16.01 -1.46
N GLY A 266 -9.43 -17.30 -1.77
CA GLY A 266 -8.22 -18.06 -2.14
C GLY A 266 -7.78 -17.91 -3.61
N ARG A 267 -8.14 -16.82 -4.29
CA ARG A 267 -7.65 -16.48 -5.63
C ARG A 267 -6.92 -15.15 -5.63
#